data_AF-W1NFX5-F1
#
_entry.id   AF-W1NFX5-F1
#
_cell.length_a   1.000
_cell.length_b   1.000
_cell.length_c   1.000
_cell.angle_alpha   90.00
_cell.angle_beta   90.00
_cell.angle_gamma   90.00
#
_symmetry.space_group_name_H-M   'P 1'
#
loop_
_entity.id
_entity.type
_entity.pdbx_description
1 polymer ?
#
loop_
_entity_poly.entity_id
_entity_poly.type
_entity_poly.pdbx_seq_one_letter_code
_entity_poly.pdbx_strand_id
1 'polypeptide(L)'
;MTMAKALLFFCLFLFSVSSFTLSNGARAAIQSPRKYAKIYELKKGDMQVRVTNWGAIILSVVIPDSKGKLDDVVLGFEKLGSYINDTTYFGAIVGRVANRIKDGRFVLNGQAYRLFRNDGNNTLHGGHRGFSKVFWTMKEKQDGEFPYITLTYHSFDGEQGFPGDLDVSVTYKLVGDLQISVSMEAIPRNKPTPVNLAQHTYWNLAGQNSGPILGNTVQLWASQYTPVDKTLIPTGEILSVGNTPYDFLQPYTVGSRISEVASGYDINYVLSSSKESNGLRKAAKVTDHKTGRVLELWTDNVGLQFYTGNMLNDVTGGKGGCVYGIHDALALETQGFPDSVNHPNFPSQIVNPGQVYRHNMLYKFSFV
;
A
#
# COMPACT_ATOMS: atom_id res chain seq x y z
N MET A 1 15.69 47.69 -88.78
CA MET A 1 14.64 48.50 -88.10
C MET A 1 13.90 47.56 -87.17
N THR A 2 13.71 47.83 -85.88
CA THR A 2 13.98 49.06 -85.10
C THR A 2 14.35 48.76 -83.64
N MET A 3 15.02 49.73 -83.01
CA MET A 3 15.13 49.93 -81.56
C MET A 3 13.76 49.97 -80.84
N ALA A 4 13.62 49.89 -79.51
CA ALA A 4 14.46 49.35 -78.41
C ALA A 4 13.68 49.47 -77.07
N LYS A 5 14.05 48.67 -76.06
CA LYS A 5 13.95 48.85 -74.58
C LYS A 5 14.24 47.47 -73.93
N ALA A 6 15.33 47.32 -73.16
CA ALA A 6 15.42 47.55 -71.69
C ALA A 6 14.66 46.48 -70.88
N LEU A 7 15.23 45.82 -69.86
CA LEU A 7 16.18 46.31 -68.85
C LEU A 7 17.26 45.26 -68.42
N LEU A 8 18.19 45.65 -67.54
CA LEU A 8 19.29 44.86 -66.92
C LEU A 8 18.75 43.73 -66.00
N PHE A 9 19.48 42.64 -65.70
CA PHE A 9 20.69 42.62 -64.85
C PHE A 9 21.58 41.36 -64.98
N PHE A 10 22.78 41.41 -64.39
CA PHE A 10 23.87 40.46 -64.59
C PHE A 10 24.70 40.28 -63.29
N CYS A 11 25.23 39.12 -62.89
CA CYS A 11 25.05 37.76 -63.44
C CYS A 11 24.50 36.79 -62.35
N LEU A 12 25.21 35.96 -61.56
CA LEU A 12 26.61 35.51 -61.56
C LEU A 12 26.69 34.17 -60.79
N PHE A 13 27.23 33.09 -61.39
CA PHE A 13 27.46 31.80 -60.73
C PHE A 13 28.94 31.63 -60.35
N LEU A 14 29.22 31.44 -59.06
CA LEU A 14 30.54 31.02 -58.56
C LEU A 14 30.38 29.88 -57.55
N PHE A 15 30.86 28.69 -57.93
CA PHE A 15 31.09 27.60 -56.97
C PHE A 15 32.39 27.86 -56.21
N SER A 16 32.33 27.87 -54.89
CA SER A 16 33.49 27.71 -54.02
C SER A 16 33.11 26.83 -52.84
N VAL A 17 33.84 25.74 -52.62
CA VAL A 17 33.59 24.79 -51.52
C VAL A 17 34.14 25.37 -50.22
N SER A 18 33.28 25.51 -49.20
CA SER A 18 33.68 25.82 -47.84
C SER A 18 33.09 24.80 -46.86
N SER A 19 33.93 24.33 -45.94
CA SER A 19 33.65 23.19 -45.08
C SER A 19 32.75 23.53 -43.89
N PHE A 20 31.52 23.01 -43.90
CA PHE A 20 30.68 23.00 -42.70
C PHE A 20 31.10 21.86 -41.76
N THR A 21 31.75 22.22 -40.66
CA THR A 21 32.00 21.30 -39.55
C THR A 21 30.68 20.95 -38.88
N LEU A 22 30.20 19.71 -39.04
CA LEU A 22 29.16 19.18 -38.15
C LEU A 22 29.76 19.03 -36.75
N SER A 23 29.39 19.95 -35.86
CA SER A 23 29.62 19.77 -34.42
C SER A 23 28.82 18.54 -33.96
N ASN A 24 29.52 17.43 -33.67
CA ASN A 24 28.93 16.26 -33.04
C ASN A 24 28.52 16.60 -31.60
N GLY A 25 27.36 17.26 -31.47
CA GLY A 25 26.68 17.54 -30.22
C GLY A 25 26.16 16.25 -29.62
N ALA A 26 27.07 15.46 -29.06
CA ALA A 26 26.78 14.23 -28.36
C ALA A 26 25.87 14.54 -27.16
N ARG A 27 24.56 14.38 -27.37
CA ARG A 27 23.59 14.33 -26.27
C ARG A 27 23.95 13.13 -25.41
N ALA A 28 24.73 13.37 -24.36
CA ALA A 28 24.95 12.41 -23.31
C ALA A 28 23.58 12.00 -22.76
N ALA A 29 23.15 10.79 -23.12
CA ALA A 29 21.92 10.23 -22.57
C ALA A 29 22.12 10.15 -21.06
N ILE A 30 21.36 10.96 -20.30
CA ILE A 30 21.40 10.94 -18.84
C ILE A 30 20.90 9.57 -18.42
N GLN A 31 21.85 8.67 -18.17
CA GLN A 31 21.56 7.27 -17.89
C GLN A 31 21.08 7.20 -16.44
N SER A 32 19.76 7.32 -16.26
CA SER A 32 19.10 7.24 -14.96
C SER A 32 19.69 6.09 -14.15
N PRO A 33 20.25 6.34 -12.95
CA PRO A 33 21.04 5.34 -12.26
C PRO A 33 20.21 4.09 -12.02
N ARG A 34 20.74 2.93 -12.39
CA ARG A 34 20.05 1.64 -12.26
C ARG A 34 19.61 1.45 -10.81
N LYS A 35 18.30 1.48 -10.57
CA LYS A 35 17.72 1.14 -9.27
C LYS A 35 17.77 -0.38 -9.11
N TYR A 36 18.21 -0.84 -7.95
CA TYR A 36 18.29 -2.25 -7.58
C TYR A 36 17.38 -2.51 -6.38
N ALA A 37 16.79 -3.71 -6.35
CA ALA A 37 16.05 -4.19 -5.20
C ALA A 37 17.06 -4.63 -4.11
N LYS A 38 16.86 -4.16 -2.89
CA LYS A 38 17.70 -4.45 -1.72
C LYS A 38 16.81 -4.85 -0.56
N ILE A 39 17.21 -5.90 0.16
CA ILE A 39 16.61 -6.30 1.42
C ILE A 39 17.39 -5.63 2.56
N TYR A 40 16.67 -5.15 3.56
CA TYR A 40 17.18 -4.54 4.78
C TYR A 40 16.58 -5.29 5.97
N GLU A 41 17.37 -5.46 7.03
CA GLU A 41 16.94 -6.13 8.25
C GLU A 41 16.92 -5.15 9.42
N LEU A 42 15.90 -5.29 10.27
CA LEU A 42 15.81 -4.70 11.60
C LEU A 42 15.70 -5.85 12.60
N LYS A 43 16.50 -5.84 13.67
CA LYS A 43 16.45 -6.87 14.73
C LYS A 43 16.48 -6.24 16.11
N LYS A 44 15.58 -6.68 17.01
CA LYS A 44 15.55 -6.31 18.43
C LYS A 44 15.17 -7.52 19.26
N GLY A 45 16.11 -8.01 20.08
CA GLY A 45 15.96 -9.28 20.80
C GLY A 45 15.66 -10.43 19.84
N ASP A 46 14.60 -11.17 20.14
CA ASP A 46 14.09 -12.29 19.34
C ASP A 46 13.22 -11.86 18.14
N MET A 47 12.95 -10.56 17.97
CA MET A 47 12.22 -10.04 16.82
C MET A 47 13.15 -9.71 15.66
N GLN A 48 12.86 -10.24 14.48
CA GLN A 48 13.52 -9.89 13.21
C GLN A 48 12.48 -9.49 12.17
N VAL A 49 12.69 -8.36 11.49
CA VAL A 49 11.83 -7.87 10.41
C VAL A 49 12.69 -7.59 9.18
N ARG A 50 12.28 -8.11 8.02
CA ARG A 50 12.97 -7.87 6.74
C ARG A 50 12.08 -7.03 5.82
N VAL A 51 12.62 -5.93 5.29
CA VAL A 51 11.93 -4.98 4.41
C VAL A 51 12.71 -4.84 3.10
N THR A 52 12.04 -4.57 1.97
CA THR A 52 12.70 -4.26 0.68
C THR A 52 12.30 -2.88 0.15
N ASN A 53 13.17 -2.23 -0.62
CA ASN A 53 12.84 -0.97 -1.29
C ASN A 53 12.04 -1.15 -2.59
N TRP A 54 11.72 -2.38 -3.00
CA TRP A 54 10.63 -2.64 -3.95
C TRP A 54 9.30 -2.59 -3.19
N GLY A 55 8.39 -1.70 -3.58
CA GLY A 55 7.05 -1.60 -2.96
C GLY A 55 7.01 -1.23 -1.46
N ALA A 56 8.17 -0.86 -0.88
CA ALA A 56 8.41 -0.78 0.56
C ALA A 56 8.06 -2.07 1.35
N ILE A 57 8.06 -3.23 0.69
CA ILE A 57 7.43 -4.45 1.20
C ILE A 57 8.08 -4.99 2.49
N ILE A 58 7.26 -5.30 3.49
CA ILE A 58 7.60 -6.22 4.59
C ILE A 58 7.60 -7.65 4.03
N LEU A 59 8.78 -8.28 3.98
CA LEU A 59 8.97 -9.64 3.45
C LEU A 59 8.77 -10.72 4.51
N SER A 60 9.00 -10.40 5.78
CA SER A 60 9.23 -11.37 6.86
C SER A 60 9.12 -10.69 8.22
N VAL A 61 8.43 -11.32 9.17
CA VAL A 61 8.33 -10.91 10.58
C VAL A 61 8.49 -12.17 11.42
N VAL A 62 9.68 -12.38 11.96
CA VAL A 62 10.00 -13.53 12.81
C VAL A 62 9.85 -13.15 14.28
N ILE A 63 9.07 -13.93 15.01
CA ILE A 63 8.83 -13.78 16.46
C ILE A 63 8.69 -15.14 17.15
N PRO A 64 9.00 -15.25 18.47
CA PRO A 64 8.76 -16.46 19.24
C PRO A 64 7.26 -16.75 19.41
N ASP A 65 6.93 -17.98 19.81
CA ASP A 65 5.62 -18.37 20.37
C ASP A 65 5.66 -18.38 21.92
N SER A 66 4.58 -18.81 22.59
CA SER A 66 4.55 -18.90 24.06
C SER A 66 5.53 -19.93 24.67
N LYS A 67 6.28 -20.66 23.83
CA LYS A 67 7.32 -21.64 24.19
C LYS A 67 8.70 -21.24 23.67
N GLY A 68 8.85 -20.04 23.11
CA GLY A 68 10.10 -19.52 22.55
C GLY A 68 10.43 -19.97 21.12
N LYS A 69 9.57 -20.71 20.42
CA LYS A 69 9.80 -21.15 19.04
C LYS A 69 9.63 -19.99 18.07
N LEU A 70 10.73 -19.54 17.48
CA LEU A 70 10.71 -18.56 16.38
C LEU A 70 9.96 -19.11 15.16
N ASP A 71 9.10 -18.29 14.55
CA ASP A 71 8.50 -18.55 13.23
C ASP A 71 8.18 -17.23 12.50
N ASP A 72 8.07 -17.27 11.18
CA ASP A 72 7.74 -16.11 10.34
C ASP A 72 6.21 -16.00 10.21
N VAL A 73 5.61 -14.95 10.77
CA VAL A 73 4.14 -14.82 10.91
C VAL A 73 3.46 -14.04 9.78
N VAL A 74 4.16 -13.79 8.67
CA VAL A 74 3.59 -13.12 7.48
C VAL A 74 3.78 -13.93 6.20
N LEU A 75 2.81 -13.87 5.28
CA LEU A 75 2.98 -14.49 3.96
C LEU A 75 3.91 -13.66 3.06
N GLY A 76 4.48 -14.31 2.04
CA GLY A 76 5.29 -13.64 1.02
C GLY A 76 6.08 -14.63 0.17
N PHE A 77 6.62 -14.17 -0.96
CA PHE A 77 7.42 -15.03 -1.84
C PHE A 77 8.85 -15.26 -1.33
N GLU A 78 9.39 -16.44 -1.61
CA GLU A 78 10.80 -16.79 -1.36
C GLU A 78 11.77 -15.90 -2.15
N LYS A 79 11.41 -15.57 -3.39
CA LYS A 79 12.28 -14.84 -4.33
C LYS A 79 11.77 -13.42 -4.52
N LEU A 80 12.65 -12.43 -4.30
CA LEU A 80 12.34 -11.01 -4.48
C LEU A 80 11.85 -10.67 -5.91
N GLY A 81 12.25 -11.45 -6.92
CA GLY A 81 11.76 -11.32 -8.29
C GLY A 81 10.27 -11.65 -8.49
N SER A 82 9.67 -12.49 -7.63
CA SER A 82 8.23 -12.82 -7.72
C SER A 82 7.34 -11.61 -7.46
N TYR A 83 7.76 -10.72 -6.54
CA TYR A 83 7.04 -9.47 -6.22
C TYR A 83 6.96 -8.47 -7.38
N ILE A 84 7.65 -8.69 -8.50
CA ILE A 84 7.52 -7.86 -9.71
C ILE A 84 6.18 -8.12 -10.40
N ASN A 85 5.74 -9.39 -10.42
CA ASN A 85 4.52 -9.84 -11.10
C ASN A 85 3.35 -10.06 -10.13
N ASP A 86 3.56 -9.83 -8.83
CA ASP A 86 2.57 -10.06 -7.78
C ASP A 86 1.24 -9.32 -8.00
N THR A 87 0.13 -9.97 -7.69
CA THR A 87 -1.24 -9.42 -7.70
C THR A 87 -1.89 -9.43 -6.32
N THR A 88 -1.25 -10.01 -5.30
CA THR A 88 -1.74 -10.12 -3.93
C THR A 88 -1.39 -8.91 -3.05
N TYR A 89 -0.36 -8.14 -3.42
CA TYR A 89 0.18 -7.03 -2.63
C TYR A 89 0.87 -7.46 -1.32
N PHE A 90 1.36 -8.71 -1.22
CA PHE A 90 1.97 -9.27 0.00
C PHE A 90 2.96 -8.30 0.68
N GLY A 91 2.55 -7.74 1.82
CA GLY A 91 3.39 -6.90 2.68
C GLY A 91 3.71 -5.51 2.12
N ALA A 92 3.09 -5.09 1.02
CA ALA A 92 3.41 -3.83 0.34
C ALA A 92 2.77 -2.59 0.98
N ILE A 93 3.36 -1.43 0.72
CA ILE A 93 2.64 -0.16 0.83
C ILE A 93 1.77 0.03 -0.41
N VAL A 94 0.46 0.16 -0.20
CA VAL A 94 -0.52 0.44 -1.25
C VAL A 94 -0.87 1.93 -1.28
N GLY A 95 -0.99 2.49 -2.48
CA GLY A 95 -1.16 3.93 -2.71
C GLY A 95 -0.94 4.30 -4.18
N ARG A 96 -1.26 5.50 -4.66
CA ARG A 96 -1.59 6.73 -3.91
C ARG A 96 -2.89 6.70 -3.10
N VAL A 97 -3.86 5.88 -3.52
CA VAL A 97 -5.09 5.60 -2.77
C VAL A 97 -5.25 4.09 -2.60
N ALA A 98 -5.25 3.63 -1.36
CA ALA A 98 -5.52 2.25 -0.96
C ALA A 98 -7.00 1.87 -1.17
N ASN A 99 -7.24 0.57 -1.31
CA ASN A 99 -8.54 0.00 -1.70
C ASN A 99 -9.07 0.61 -3.01
N ARG A 100 -10.40 0.70 -3.19
CA ARG A 100 -11.05 0.97 -4.49
C ARG A 100 -11.49 2.42 -4.68
N ILE A 101 -11.47 2.87 -5.94
CA ILE A 101 -12.15 4.05 -6.47
C ILE A 101 -13.08 3.62 -7.60
N LYS A 102 -14.36 3.98 -7.51
CA LYS A 102 -15.43 3.58 -8.44
C LYS A 102 -15.17 4.11 -9.84
N ASP A 103 -15.42 3.26 -10.84
CA ASP A 103 -15.25 3.59 -12.26
C ASP A 103 -13.83 4.11 -12.65
N GLY A 104 -12.84 3.97 -11.76
CA GLY A 104 -11.53 4.61 -11.91
C GLY A 104 -11.66 6.12 -12.13
N ARG A 105 -12.60 6.79 -11.45
CA ARG A 105 -12.92 8.21 -11.65
C ARG A 105 -13.29 8.89 -10.34
N PHE A 106 -12.90 10.16 -10.22
CA PHE A 106 -13.43 11.09 -9.22
C PHE A 106 -13.51 12.51 -9.77
N VAL A 107 -14.05 13.45 -9.00
CA VAL A 107 -14.06 14.88 -9.30
C VAL A 107 -13.42 15.64 -8.15
N LEU A 108 -12.49 16.55 -8.45
CA LEU A 108 -11.81 17.40 -7.48
C LEU A 108 -11.76 18.83 -8.02
N ASN A 109 -12.26 19.80 -7.25
CA ASN A 109 -12.37 21.22 -7.61
C ASN A 109 -13.04 21.44 -8.99
N GLY A 110 -14.10 20.67 -9.27
CA GLY A 110 -14.84 20.70 -10.55
C GLY A 110 -14.17 19.95 -11.70
N GLN A 111 -12.88 19.63 -11.62
CA GLN A 111 -12.16 18.85 -12.63
C GLN A 111 -12.37 17.34 -12.43
N ALA A 112 -12.75 16.63 -13.48
CA ALA A 112 -12.86 15.18 -13.48
C ALA A 112 -11.51 14.51 -13.78
N TYR A 113 -11.12 13.55 -12.94
CA TYR A 113 -9.89 12.76 -13.09
C TYR A 113 -10.23 11.34 -13.49
N ARG A 114 -9.43 10.75 -14.40
CA ARG A 114 -9.53 9.34 -14.82
C ARG A 114 -8.24 8.62 -14.44
N LEU A 115 -8.41 7.49 -13.79
CA LEU A 115 -7.35 6.65 -13.24
C LEU A 115 -7.18 5.36 -14.05
N PHE A 116 -6.06 4.66 -13.84
CA PHE A 116 -5.88 3.34 -14.43
C PHE A 116 -6.86 2.33 -13.82
N ARG A 117 -7.74 1.74 -14.63
CA ARG A 117 -8.66 0.68 -14.22
C ARG A 117 -7.95 -0.67 -14.20
N ASN A 118 -7.68 -1.20 -13.01
CA ASN A 118 -7.00 -2.48 -12.78
C ASN A 118 -7.87 -3.52 -12.06
N ASP A 119 -9.10 -3.18 -11.67
CA ASP A 119 -10.06 -4.10 -11.03
C ASP A 119 -11.44 -3.95 -11.68
N GLY A 120 -11.64 -4.64 -12.82
CA GLY A 120 -12.82 -4.46 -13.66
C GLY A 120 -12.95 -3.03 -14.18
N ASN A 121 -14.03 -2.33 -13.81
CA ASN A 121 -14.20 -0.91 -14.11
C ASN A 121 -13.53 0.01 -13.09
N ASN A 122 -13.07 -0.51 -11.95
CA ASN A 122 -12.58 0.27 -10.82
C ASN A 122 -11.05 0.41 -10.83
N THR A 123 -10.54 1.39 -10.09
CA THR A 123 -9.11 1.47 -9.74
C THR A 123 -8.91 0.93 -8.34
N LEU A 124 -7.91 0.07 -8.15
CA LEU A 124 -7.61 -0.62 -6.91
C LEU A 124 -6.14 -0.37 -6.50
N HIS A 125 -5.89 -0.05 -5.22
CA HIS A 125 -4.57 0.15 -4.61
C HIS A 125 -3.63 1.10 -5.41
N GLY A 126 -4.21 2.14 -6.01
CA GLY A 126 -3.50 3.16 -6.79
C GLY A 126 -3.24 2.83 -8.26
N GLY A 127 -3.68 1.68 -8.78
CA GLY A 127 -3.58 1.34 -10.21
C GLY A 127 -2.49 0.31 -10.54
N HIS A 128 -2.31 0.03 -11.85
CA HIS A 128 -1.40 -1.02 -12.34
C HIS A 128 0.06 -0.88 -11.87
N ARG A 129 0.54 0.36 -11.68
CA ARG A 129 1.82 0.68 -11.04
C ARG A 129 1.63 1.64 -9.86
N GLY A 130 0.77 1.24 -8.92
CA GLY A 130 0.71 1.86 -7.60
C GLY A 130 2.01 1.66 -6.79
N PHE A 131 2.03 2.19 -5.57
CA PHE A 131 3.23 2.31 -4.73
C PHE A 131 3.88 0.98 -4.31
N SER A 132 3.16 -0.13 -4.48
CA SER A 132 3.64 -1.50 -4.28
C SER A 132 4.56 -2.00 -5.39
N LYS A 133 4.59 -1.33 -6.56
CA LYS A 133 5.30 -1.79 -7.78
C LYS A 133 6.31 -0.76 -8.30
N VAL A 134 6.91 -0.02 -7.37
CA VAL A 134 7.94 1.00 -7.66
C VAL A 134 9.15 0.85 -6.76
N PHE A 135 10.28 1.39 -7.19
CA PHE A 135 11.49 1.48 -6.38
C PHE A 135 11.50 2.73 -5.51
N TRP A 136 11.27 2.51 -4.22
CA TRP A 136 11.52 3.47 -3.16
C TRP A 136 13.04 3.69 -2.99
N THR A 137 13.39 4.87 -2.51
CA THR A 137 14.75 5.26 -2.15
C THR A 137 14.92 5.08 -0.64
N MET A 138 15.99 4.41 -0.19
CA MET A 138 16.34 4.40 1.22
C MET A 138 16.94 5.77 1.57
N LYS A 139 16.23 6.52 2.42
CA LYS A 139 16.65 7.84 2.92
C LYS A 139 17.60 7.69 4.11
N GLU A 140 17.29 6.74 4.99
CA GLU A 140 17.94 6.56 6.28
C GLU A 140 17.74 5.12 6.78
N LYS A 141 18.74 4.56 7.45
CA LYS A 141 18.62 3.34 8.25
C LYS A 141 19.49 3.50 9.49
N GLN A 142 18.99 3.09 10.64
CA GLN A 142 19.74 3.05 11.88
C GLN A 142 19.57 1.69 12.57
N ASP A 143 20.65 1.24 13.21
CA ASP A 143 20.70 0.06 14.07
C ASP A 143 20.96 0.48 15.53
N GLY A 144 20.78 -0.45 16.48
CA GLY A 144 20.92 -0.21 17.92
C GLY A 144 19.66 -0.56 18.69
N GLU A 145 19.34 0.21 19.74
CA GLU A 145 18.22 -0.09 20.65
C GLU A 145 16.83 0.05 20.01
N PHE A 146 16.67 0.97 19.07
CA PHE A 146 15.40 1.25 18.38
C PHE A 146 15.58 1.29 16.86
N PRO A 147 15.96 0.15 16.23
CA PRO A 147 16.37 0.12 14.83
C PRO A 147 15.22 0.49 13.89
N TYR A 148 15.53 1.23 12.83
CA TYR A 148 14.55 1.65 11.82
C TYR A 148 15.13 1.79 10.42
N ILE A 149 14.24 1.83 9.44
CA ILE A 149 14.52 2.23 8.06
C ILE A 149 13.44 3.18 7.56
N THR A 150 13.88 4.28 6.93
CA THR A 150 13.03 5.29 6.29
C THR A 150 13.18 5.17 4.78
N LEU A 151 12.10 4.81 4.09
CA LEU A 151 11.99 4.73 2.64
C LEU A 151 11.19 5.93 2.10
N THR A 152 11.58 6.48 0.96
CA THR A 152 10.85 7.58 0.29
C THR A 152 10.52 7.28 -1.17
N TYR A 153 9.41 7.83 -1.66
CA TYR A 153 9.01 7.81 -3.06
C TYR A 153 8.53 9.19 -3.49
N HIS A 154 8.70 9.50 -4.78
CA HIS A 154 8.20 10.72 -5.40
C HIS A 154 7.23 10.33 -6.51
N SER A 155 5.95 10.58 -6.27
CA SER A 155 4.84 10.24 -7.17
C SER A 155 4.48 11.49 -7.98
N PHE A 156 4.79 11.50 -9.27
CA PHE A 156 4.70 12.70 -10.10
C PHE A 156 3.25 13.07 -10.49
N ASP A 157 3.04 14.32 -10.91
CA ASP A 157 1.76 14.83 -11.43
C ASP A 157 1.25 14.01 -12.63
N GLY A 158 0.09 13.38 -12.47
CA GLY A 158 -0.49 12.47 -13.46
C GLY A 158 -0.10 11.00 -13.30
N GLU A 159 0.73 10.62 -12.32
CA GLU A 159 1.06 9.21 -12.07
C GLU A 159 -0.21 8.39 -11.79
N GLN A 160 -0.42 7.32 -12.57
CA GLN A 160 -1.65 6.50 -12.59
C GLN A 160 -2.97 7.29 -12.79
N GLY A 161 -2.89 8.58 -13.16
CA GLY A 161 -4.01 9.51 -13.35
C GLY A 161 -4.27 10.47 -12.18
N PHE A 162 -3.50 10.41 -11.09
CA PHE A 162 -3.70 11.28 -9.92
C PHE A 162 -3.06 12.68 -10.10
N PRO A 163 -3.73 13.78 -9.71
CA PRO A 163 -3.18 15.13 -9.82
C PRO A 163 -2.06 15.40 -8.81
N GLY A 164 -1.07 16.20 -9.21
CA GLY A 164 -0.06 16.78 -8.35
C GLY A 164 1.11 15.86 -8.03
N ASP A 165 2.28 16.47 -7.86
CA ASP A 165 3.46 15.79 -7.34
C ASP A 165 3.29 15.57 -5.84
N LEU A 166 3.53 14.34 -5.39
CA LEU A 166 3.37 13.90 -4.01
C LEU A 166 4.66 13.22 -3.55
N ASP A 167 5.36 13.82 -2.59
CA ASP A 167 6.41 13.13 -1.87
C ASP A 167 5.79 12.24 -0.79
N VAL A 168 6.30 11.03 -0.65
CA VAL A 168 5.78 10.01 0.28
C VAL A 168 6.95 9.41 1.05
N SER A 169 6.75 9.14 2.34
CA SER A 169 7.71 8.41 3.17
C SER A 169 7.02 7.35 4.00
N VAL A 170 7.73 6.24 4.24
CA VAL A 170 7.36 5.23 5.23
C VAL A 170 8.57 4.91 6.10
N THR A 171 8.34 4.86 7.42
CA THR A 171 9.35 4.48 8.41
C THR A 171 8.90 3.20 9.11
N TYR A 172 9.70 2.14 9.01
CA TYR A 172 9.54 0.91 9.79
C TYR A 172 10.49 0.96 10.97
N LYS A 173 9.99 0.81 12.21
CA LYS A 173 10.81 0.93 13.43
C LYS A 173 10.43 -0.12 14.48
N LEU A 174 11.42 -0.77 15.08
CA LEU A 174 11.21 -1.59 16.27
C LEU A 174 11.26 -0.69 17.51
N VAL A 175 10.08 -0.35 18.03
CA VAL A 175 9.92 0.69 19.07
C VAL A 175 10.00 0.15 20.51
N GLY A 176 9.94 -1.17 20.66
CA GLY A 176 9.98 -1.87 21.94
C GLY A 176 10.09 -3.36 21.68
N ASP A 177 10.09 -4.15 22.74
CA ASP A 177 10.14 -5.61 22.60
C ASP A 177 8.85 -6.09 21.93
N LEU A 178 9.02 -6.92 20.89
CA LEU A 178 7.97 -7.44 20.02
C LEU A 178 7.00 -6.37 19.45
N GLN A 179 7.50 -5.18 19.11
CA GLN A 179 6.66 -4.06 18.65
C GLN A 179 7.21 -3.36 17.39
N ILE A 180 6.41 -3.38 16.31
CA ILE A 180 6.69 -2.67 15.05
C ILE A 180 5.81 -1.43 14.95
N SER A 181 6.42 -0.26 14.83
CA SER A 181 5.73 0.93 14.36
C SER A 181 5.95 1.11 12.85
N VAL A 182 4.87 1.50 12.16
CA VAL A 182 4.91 1.92 10.76
C VAL A 182 4.32 3.33 10.67
N SER A 183 5.15 4.31 10.32
CA SER A 183 4.73 5.71 10.18
C SER A 183 4.81 6.11 8.71
N MET A 184 3.67 6.46 8.12
CA MET A 184 3.53 6.94 6.75
C MET A 184 3.23 8.44 6.74
N GLU A 185 3.98 9.21 5.96
CA GLU A 185 3.67 10.61 5.65
C GLU A 185 3.58 10.83 4.14
N ALA A 186 2.76 11.80 3.71
CA ALA A 186 2.76 12.29 2.33
C ALA A 186 2.49 13.79 2.25
N ILE A 187 3.15 14.47 1.31
CA ILE A 187 3.17 15.94 1.19
C ILE A 187 2.94 16.34 -0.28
N PRO A 188 1.76 16.88 -0.63
CA PRO A 188 1.50 17.39 -1.97
C PRO A 188 2.32 18.66 -2.21
N ARG A 189 3.05 18.72 -3.33
CA ARG A 189 3.97 19.83 -3.64
C ARG A 189 3.28 21.02 -4.33
N ASN A 190 2.29 20.76 -5.19
CA ASN A 190 1.75 21.78 -6.11
C ASN A 190 0.24 21.74 -6.37
N LYS A 191 -0.44 20.59 -6.21
CA LYS A 191 -1.90 20.46 -6.39
C LYS A 191 -2.53 19.68 -5.23
N PRO A 192 -3.81 19.91 -4.91
CA PRO A 192 -4.54 19.00 -4.03
C PRO A 192 -4.71 17.63 -4.69
N THR A 193 -4.63 16.57 -3.90
CA THR A 193 -4.74 15.19 -4.37
C THR A 193 -5.40 14.30 -3.31
N PRO A 194 -6.17 13.26 -3.69
CA PRO A 194 -6.50 12.21 -2.73
C PRO A 194 -5.25 11.45 -2.31
N VAL A 195 -5.16 11.11 -1.02
CA VAL A 195 -4.14 10.24 -0.44
C VAL A 195 -4.79 9.29 0.56
N ASN A 196 -4.55 8.00 0.38
CA ASN A 196 -4.88 6.96 1.35
C ASN A 196 -3.79 5.88 1.26
N LEU A 197 -3.00 5.70 2.33
CA LEU A 197 -1.88 4.76 2.34
C LEU A 197 -2.15 3.65 3.35
N ALA A 198 -1.90 2.40 2.98
CA ALA A 198 -2.05 1.27 3.88
C ALA A 198 -0.92 0.24 3.72
N GLN A 199 -0.75 -0.59 4.75
CA GLN A 199 0.28 -1.62 4.86
C GLN A 199 -0.37 -3.01 4.67
N HIS A 200 -0.26 -3.57 3.47
CA HIS A 200 -1.02 -4.75 3.02
C HIS A 200 -0.37 -6.08 3.47
N THR A 201 0.00 -6.17 4.76
CA THR A 201 0.60 -7.37 5.34
C THR A 201 -0.45 -8.45 5.59
N TYR A 202 -0.19 -9.65 5.08
CA TYR A 202 -0.97 -10.85 5.34
C TYR A 202 -0.38 -11.60 6.54
N TRP A 203 -1.14 -11.76 7.60
CA TRP A 203 -0.74 -12.35 8.87
C TRP A 203 -1.26 -13.78 9.04
N ASN A 204 -0.37 -14.69 9.45
CA ASN A 204 -0.73 -15.99 10.01
C ASN A 204 0.08 -16.21 11.30
N LEU A 205 -0.58 -16.05 12.46
CA LEU A 205 0.08 -16.09 13.75
C LEU A 205 0.59 -17.47 14.17
N ALA A 206 0.08 -18.56 13.57
CA ALA A 206 0.67 -19.88 13.78
C ALA A 206 2.05 -20.01 13.10
N GLY A 207 2.21 -19.34 11.95
CA GLY A 207 3.39 -19.33 11.09
C GLY A 207 2.97 -19.38 9.62
N GLN A 208 3.75 -18.79 8.71
CA GLN A 208 3.37 -18.55 7.31
C GLN A 208 2.98 -19.79 6.48
N ASN A 209 3.34 -20.99 6.94
CA ASN A 209 3.04 -22.27 6.30
C ASN A 209 2.03 -23.13 7.09
N SER A 210 1.27 -22.55 8.02
CA SER A 210 0.40 -23.29 8.95
C SER A 210 -1.00 -23.62 8.40
N GLY A 211 -1.32 -23.19 7.19
CA GLY A 211 -2.67 -23.32 6.61
C GLY A 211 -3.70 -22.33 7.19
N PRO A 212 -5.01 -22.57 7.01
CA PRO A 212 -6.04 -21.55 7.18
C PRO A 212 -6.17 -20.93 8.58
N ILE A 213 -6.28 -19.60 8.64
CA ILE A 213 -6.44 -18.81 9.87
C ILE A 213 -7.84 -18.89 10.51
N LEU A 214 -8.69 -19.83 10.06
CA LEU A 214 -10.08 -19.98 10.52
C LEU A 214 -10.23 -20.25 12.02
N GLY A 215 -9.20 -20.85 12.64
CA GLY A 215 -9.13 -21.07 14.09
C GLY A 215 -8.70 -19.85 14.91
N ASN A 216 -8.17 -18.80 14.27
CA ASN A 216 -7.72 -17.59 14.98
C ASN A 216 -8.93 -16.84 15.54
N THR A 217 -8.81 -16.34 16.77
CA THR A 217 -9.81 -15.46 17.37
C THR A 217 -9.50 -14.00 16.99
N VAL A 218 -10.51 -13.25 16.56
CA VAL A 218 -10.42 -11.84 16.17
C VAL A 218 -11.39 -11.02 17.03
N GLN A 219 -10.96 -9.83 17.43
CA GLN A 219 -11.80 -8.78 18.02
C GLN A 219 -11.48 -7.45 17.33
N LEU A 220 -12.50 -6.68 16.95
CA LEU A 220 -12.39 -5.40 16.24
C LEU A 220 -13.07 -4.28 17.03
N TRP A 221 -12.39 -3.15 17.20
CA TRP A 221 -12.92 -1.99 17.93
C TRP A 221 -13.75 -1.08 17.00
N ALA A 222 -14.75 -1.68 16.36
CA ALA A 222 -15.61 -1.06 15.35
C ALA A 222 -17.05 -1.56 15.49
N SER A 223 -17.98 -0.67 15.84
CA SER A 223 -19.41 -0.98 15.93
C SER A 223 -20.16 -0.79 14.60
N GLN A 224 -19.47 -0.31 13.56
CA GLN A 224 -20.04 -0.03 12.25
C GLN A 224 -19.11 -0.46 11.11
N TYR A 225 -19.68 -0.64 9.92
CA TYR A 225 -18.96 -0.97 8.69
C TYR A 225 -19.59 -0.26 7.48
N THR A 226 -18.84 -0.14 6.38
CA THR A 226 -19.34 0.39 5.10
C THR A 226 -19.71 -0.80 4.18
N PRO A 227 -21.00 -1.13 3.99
CA PRO A 227 -21.42 -2.20 3.07
C PRO A 227 -21.03 -1.90 1.62
N VAL A 228 -20.83 -2.95 0.83
CA VAL A 228 -20.34 -2.87 -0.56
C VAL A 228 -21.29 -3.52 -1.56
N ASP A 229 -21.23 -3.06 -2.81
CA ASP A 229 -21.90 -3.68 -3.95
C ASP A 229 -21.13 -4.90 -4.49
N LYS A 230 -21.68 -5.57 -5.50
CA LYS A 230 -21.10 -6.75 -6.17
C LYS A 230 -19.73 -6.53 -6.85
N THR A 231 -19.23 -5.30 -6.88
CA THR A 231 -17.89 -4.91 -7.37
C THR A 231 -16.97 -4.45 -6.24
N LEU A 232 -17.38 -4.70 -4.98
CA LEU A 232 -16.67 -4.36 -3.75
C LEU A 232 -16.46 -2.84 -3.56
N ILE A 233 -17.32 -2.03 -4.19
CA ILE A 233 -17.42 -0.58 -3.99
C ILE A 233 -18.44 -0.29 -2.89
N PRO A 234 -18.17 0.59 -1.91
CA PRO A 234 -19.16 0.96 -0.90
C PRO A 234 -20.47 1.49 -1.50
N THR A 235 -21.60 1.25 -0.81
CA THR A 235 -22.88 1.86 -1.20
C THR A 235 -22.94 3.35 -0.83
N GLY A 236 -22.07 3.79 0.08
CA GLY A 236 -22.11 5.10 0.75
C GLY A 236 -22.79 5.06 2.11
N GLU A 237 -23.40 3.94 2.49
CA GLU A 237 -24.00 3.76 3.82
C GLU A 237 -22.93 3.46 4.88
N ILE A 238 -23.33 3.62 6.15
CA ILE A 238 -22.57 3.16 7.32
C ILE A 238 -23.55 2.41 8.23
N LEU A 239 -23.42 1.09 8.30
CA LEU A 239 -24.35 0.21 9.02
C LEU A 239 -23.74 -0.31 10.32
N SER A 240 -24.58 -0.67 11.29
CA SER A 240 -24.15 -1.34 12.53
C SER A 240 -23.68 -2.77 12.25
N VAL A 241 -22.62 -3.22 12.92
CA VAL A 241 -22.20 -4.64 12.85
C VAL A 241 -23.14 -5.56 13.64
N GLY A 242 -23.90 -5.02 14.60
CA GLY A 242 -24.71 -5.81 15.54
C GLY A 242 -25.77 -6.67 14.85
N ASN A 243 -25.86 -7.93 15.26
CA ASN A 243 -26.69 -8.98 14.64
C ASN A 243 -26.31 -9.32 13.18
N THR A 244 -25.06 -9.13 12.78
CA THR A 244 -24.54 -9.53 11.45
C THR A 244 -23.34 -10.48 11.56
N PRO A 245 -22.94 -11.15 10.45
CA PRO A 245 -21.68 -11.90 10.39
C PRO A 245 -20.42 -11.07 10.69
N TYR A 246 -20.53 -9.72 10.63
CA TYR A 246 -19.45 -8.76 10.87
C TYR A 246 -19.28 -8.38 12.35
N ASP A 247 -20.12 -8.87 13.28
CA ASP A 247 -19.97 -8.52 14.70
C ASP A 247 -18.77 -9.23 15.36
N PHE A 248 -17.64 -8.52 15.40
CA PHE A 248 -16.42 -8.85 16.15
C PHE A 248 -16.17 -7.87 17.31
N LEU A 249 -17.20 -7.20 17.85
CA LEU A 249 -17.04 -6.35 19.05
C LEU A 249 -16.59 -7.16 20.27
N GLN A 250 -17.00 -8.43 20.33
CA GLN A 250 -16.44 -9.45 21.21
C GLN A 250 -15.50 -10.39 20.44
N PRO A 251 -14.58 -11.10 21.10
CA PRO A 251 -13.69 -12.04 20.43
C PRO A 251 -14.44 -13.25 19.85
N TYR A 252 -14.33 -13.47 18.53
CA TYR A 252 -14.88 -14.64 17.84
C TYR A 252 -13.85 -15.29 16.92
N THR A 253 -13.93 -16.60 16.70
CA THR A 253 -13.06 -17.26 15.71
C THR A 253 -13.47 -16.88 14.29
N VAL A 254 -12.50 -16.64 13.40
CA VAL A 254 -12.77 -16.22 12.02
C VAL A 254 -13.73 -17.20 11.32
N GLY A 255 -13.50 -18.50 11.48
CA GLY A 255 -14.34 -19.55 10.89
C GLY A 255 -15.75 -19.68 11.45
N SER A 256 -16.10 -19.00 12.56
CA SER A 256 -17.42 -19.20 13.23
C SER A 256 -18.62 -18.69 12.42
N ARG A 257 -18.43 -17.67 11.59
CA ARG A 257 -19.49 -17.05 10.75
C ARG A 257 -19.05 -16.78 9.31
N ILE A 258 -17.84 -17.19 8.91
CA ILE A 258 -17.29 -16.89 7.58
C ILE A 258 -18.17 -17.42 6.43
N SER A 259 -18.88 -18.53 6.64
CA SER A 259 -19.83 -19.12 5.68
C SER A 259 -21.08 -18.28 5.43
N GLU A 260 -21.40 -17.31 6.30
CA GLU A 260 -22.49 -16.35 6.11
C GLU A 260 -22.07 -15.18 5.20
N VAL A 261 -20.78 -15.08 4.86
CA VAL A 261 -20.23 -14.07 3.94
C VAL A 261 -19.73 -14.78 2.69
N ALA A 262 -20.28 -14.44 1.51
CA ALA A 262 -20.23 -15.28 0.30
C ALA A 262 -18.84 -15.70 -0.23
N SER A 263 -17.76 -15.08 0.23
CA SER A 263 -16.37 -15.53 -0.05
C SER A 263 -15.45 -15.31 1.15
N GLY A 264 -16.00 -15.18 2.36
CA GLY A 264 -15.31 -14.65 3.53
C GLY A 264 -15.21 -13.12 3.56
N TYR A 265 -14.53 -12.60 4.57
CA TYR A 265 -14.51 -11.17 4.87
C TYR A 265 -13.62 -10.39 3.90
N ASP A 266 -14.15 -9.33 3.28
CA ASP A 266 -13.40 -8.27 2.59
C ASP A 266 -14.18 -6.96 2.78
N ILE A 267 -14.04 -6.34 3.96
CA ILE A 267 -14.90 -5.23 4.37
C ILE A 267 -14.16 -4.16 5.18
N ASN A 268 -14.51 -2.89 4.95
CA ASN A 268 -14.02 -1.77 5.73
C ASN A 268 -14.90 -1.53 6.97
N TYR A 269 -14.28 -1.70 8.14
CA TYR A 269 -14.83 -1.35 9.44
C TYR A 269 -14.57 0.12 9.78
N VAL A 270 -15.52 0.74 10.47
CA VAL A 270 -15.44 2.11 10.99
C VAL A 270 -14.93 2.05 12.43
N LEU A 271 -13.69 2.47 12.65
CA LEU A 271 -13.04 2.35 13.95
C LEU A 271 -13.60 3.36 14.96
N SER A 272 -13.75 2.92 16.22
CA SER A 272 -14.17 3.75 17.35
C SER A 272 -13.41 5.08 17.43
N SER A 273 -14.09 6.16 17.82
CA SER A 273 -13.47 7.48 18.01
C SER A 273 -12.54 7.56 19.22
N SER A 274 -12.62 6.61 20.17
CA SER A 274 -11.78 6.57 21.37
C SER A 274 -10.30 6.45 21.04
N LYS A 275 -9.50 7.41 21.51
CA LYS A 275 -8.03 7.44 21.36
C LYS A 275 -7.35 7.50 22.72
N GLU A 276 -6.19 6.88 22.80
CA GLU A 276 -5.24 7.01 23.91
C GLU A 276 -4.56 8.39 23.89
N SER A 277 -3.82 8.72 24.96
CA SER A 277 -3.06 9.97 25.09
C SER A 277 -1.98 10.18 24.00
N ASN A 278 -1.56 9.13 23.31
CA ASN A 278 -0.63 9.20 22.17
C ASN A 278 -1.33 9.41 20.81
N GLY A 279 -2.66 9.58 20.79
CA GLY A 279 -3.47 9.81 19.59
C GLY A 279 -3.80 8.55 18.78
N LEU A 280 -3.31 7.37 19.17
CA LEU A 280 -3.69 6.08 18.57
C LEU A 280 -4.97 5.55 19.22
N ARG A 281 -5.75 4.79 18.45
CA ARG A 281 -6.85 3.93 18.90
C ARG A 281 -6.45 2.47 18.72
N LYS A 282 -7.03 1.56 19.51
CA LYS A 282 -6.97 0.12 19.23
C LYS A 282 -7.91 -0.16 18.05
N ALA A 283 -7.45 -0.94 17.07
CA ALA A 283 -8.21 -1.28 15.87
C ALA A 283 -8.63 -2.75 15.88
N ALA A 284 -7.66 -3.65 16.08
CA ALA A 284 -7.87 -5.10 16.06
C ALA A 284 -7.02 -5.82 17.11
N LYS A 285 -7.49 -7.00 17.53
CA LYS A 285 -6.73 -8.02 18.24
C LYS A 285 -6.94 -9.35 17.55
N VAL A 286 -5.87 -10.09 17.33
CA VAL A 286 -5.88 -11.46 16.77
C VAL A 286 -5.12 -12.37 17.72
N THR A 287 -5.63 -13.57 17.97
CA THR A 287 -4.98 -14.60 18.79
C THR A 287 -5.02 -15.95 18.06
N ASP A 288 -3.87 -16.61 17.91
CA ASP A 288 -3.81 -18.06 17.69
C ASP A 288 -3.57 -18.76 19.03
N HIS A 289 -4.50 -19.62 19.44
CA HIS A 289 -4.41 -20.36 20.70
C HIS A 289 -3.47 -21.58 20.63
N LYS A 290 -3.00 -21.99 19.44
CA LYS A 290 -2.08 -23.14 19.30
C LYS A 290 -0.63 -22.76 19.66
N THR A 291 -0.19 -21.59 19.19
CA THR A 291 1.10 -20.98 19.50
C THR A 291 1.03 -20.00 20.67
N GLY A 292 -0.17 -19.61 21.10
CA GLY A 292 -0.38 -18.55 22.08
C GLY A 292 -0.04 -17.14 21.55
N ARG A 293 0.33 -16.99 20.26
CA ARG A 293 0.69 -15.69 19.70
C ARG A 293 -0.53 -14.77 19.60
N VAL A 294 -0.34 -13.54 20.07
CA VAL A 294 -1.29 -12.43 19.96
C VAL A 294 -0.69 -11.33 19.10
N LEU A 295 -1.51 -10.71 18.26
CA LEU A 295 -1.23 -9.46 17.57
C LEU A 295 -2.30 -8.42 17.95
N GLU A 296 -1.87 -7.27 18.45
CA GLU A 296 -2.74 -6.09 18.62
C GLU A 296 -2.31 -4.99 17.64
N LEU A 297 -3.26 -4.49 16.84
CA LEU A 297 -3.05 -3.39 15.92
C LEU A 297 -3.67 -2.11 16.47
N TRP A 298 -2.85 -1.06 16.55
CA TRP A 298 -3.22 0.30 16.95
C TRP A 298 -2.93 1.28 15.80
N THR A 299 -3.75 2.33 15.63
CA THR A 299 -3.59 3.32 14.55
C THR A 299 -4.13 4.71 14.92
N ASP A 300 -3.71 5.78 14.26
CA ASP A 300 -4.41 7.07 14.32
C ASP A 300 -5.61 7.16 13.35
N ASN A 301 -5.64 6.31 12.31
CA ASN A 301 -6.57 6.32 11.18
C ASN A 301 -8.02 5.94 11.54
N VAL A 302 -8.97 6.13 10.61
CA VAL A 302 -10.42 6.07 10.88
C VAL A 302 -11.10 4.74 10.50
N GLY A 303 -10.53 3.98 9.57
CA GLY A 303 -11.08 2.72 9.08
C GLY A 303 -10.06 1.58 9.12
N LEU A 304 -10.57 0.36 8.91
CA LEU A 304 -9.80 -0.88 8.85
C LEU A 304 -10.42 -1.81 7.82
N GLN A 305 -9.72 -2.13 6.74
CA GLN A 305 -10.05 -3.31 5.94
C GLN A 305 -9.71 -4.55 6.75
N PHE A 306 -10.69 -5.41 6.98
CA PHE A 306 -10.45 -6.78 7.42
C PHE A 306 -10.73 -7.70 6.23
N TYR A 307 -9.66 -8.35 5.76
CA TYR A 307 -9.69 -9.22 4.59
C TYR A 307 -9.12 -10.59 4.94
N THR A 308 -9.84 -11.68 4.68
CA THR A 308 -9.44 -13.04 5.05
C THR A 308 -8.80 -13.83 3.92
N GLY A 309 -8.01 -13.19 3.04
CA GLY A 309 -7.22 -13.92 2.03
C GLY A 309 -8.07 -14.68 1.00
N ASN A 310 -9.28 -14.18 0.72
CA ASN A 310 -10.33 -14.87 -0.04
C ASN A 310 -9.92 -15.21 -1.48
N MET A 311 -9.01 -14.41 -2.06
CA MET A 311 -8.50 -14.55 -3.43
C MET A 311 -7.13 -15.27 -3.49
N LEU A 312 -6.65 -15.86 -2.39
CA LEU A 312 -5.43 -16.66 -2.38
C LEU A 312 -5.68 -18.04 -3.01
N ASN A 313 -5.80 -18.08 -4.34
CA ASN A 313 -6.08 -19.29 -5.09
C ASN A 313 -4.77 -19.95 -5.55
N ASP A 314 -4.23 -20.86 -4.73
CA ASP A 314 -3.00 -21.63 -4.95
C ASP A 314 -1.79 -20.76 -5.37
N VAL A 315 -1.50 -19.74 -4.56
CA VAL A 315 -0.43 -18.78 -4.84
C VAL A 315 0.94 -19.44 -4.63
N THR A 316 1.53 -19.92 -5.72
CA THR A 316 2.83 -20.64 -5.72
C THR A 316 4.03 -19.73 -5.50
N GLY A 317 5.14 -20.31 -5.01
CA GLY A 317 6.41 -19.62 -4.83
C GLY A 317 6.55 -18.85 -3.51
N GLY A 318 5.69 -19.17 -2.53
CA GLY A 318 5.79 -18.70 -1.16
C GLY A 318 7.10 -19.11 -0.47
N LYS A 319 7.41 -18.47 0.66
CA LYS A 319 8.61 -18.73 1.46
C LYS A 319 8.75 -20.21 1.83
N GLY A 320 9.95 -20.76 1.68
CA GLY A 320 10.22 -22.19 1.86
C GLY A 320 9.63 -23.11 0.79
N GLY A 321 9.12 -22.57 -0.32
CA GLY A 321 8.45 -23.33 -1.39
C GLY A 321 6.95 -23.56 -1.17
N CYS A 322 6.34 -22.88 -0.19
CA CYS A 322 4.92 -22.98 0.09
C CYS A 322 4.03 -22.51 -1.08
N VAL A 323 2.80 -23.03 -1.08
CA VAL A 323 1.67 -22.56 -1.88
C VAL A 323 0.65 -22.02 -0.89
N TYR A 324 0.14 -20.81 -1.11
CA TYR A 324 -0.85 -20.20 -0.21
C TYR A 324 -2.27 -20.35 -0.77
N GLY A 325 -3.13 -21.01 0.00
CA GLY A 325 -4.53 -21.27 -0.30
C GLY A 325 -5.49 -20.27 0.35
N ILE A 326 -6.79 -20.47 0.08
CA ILE A 326 -7.85 -19.58 0.50
C ILE A 326 -7.93 -19.56 2.04
N HIS A 327 -7.92 -18.36 2.61
CA HIS A 327 -7.88 -18.12 4.06
C HIS A 327 -6.58 -18.55 4.78
N ASP A 328 -5.45 -18.76 4.10
CA ASP A 328 -4.14 -19.02 4.75
C ASP A 328 -3.58 -17.82 5.54
N ALA A 329 -4.14 -16.63 5.38
CA ALA A 329 -3.83 -15.46 6.19
C ALA A 329 -4.94 -14.41 6.15
N LEU A 330 -4.86 -13.45 7.07
CA LEU A 330 -5.71 -12.26 7.10
C LEU A 330 -4.88 -10.98 6.94
N ALA A 331 -5.41 -9.99 6.21
CA ALA A 331 -4.87 -8.64 6.16
C ALA A 331 -5.68 -7.70 7.07
N LEU A 332 -4.97 -6.73 7.65
CA LEU A 332 -5.50 -5.71 8.55
C LEU A 332 -4.95 -4.34 8.11
N GLU A 333 -5.56 -3.79 7.07
CA GLU A 333 -5.18 -2.51 6.48
C GLU A 333 -5.92 -1.37 7.19
N THR A 334 -5.27 -0.65 8.11
CA THR A 334 -5.86 0.60 8.59
C THR A 334 -5.80 1.65 7.47
N GLN A 335 -6.88 2.40 7.28
CA GLN A 335 -7.08 3.23 6.08
C GLN A 335 -8.16 4.30 6.30
N GLY A 336 -8.23 5.29 5.42
CA GLY A 336 -9.49 5.99 5.15
C GLY A 336 -10.44 5.06 4.36
N PHE A 337 -11.75 5.31 4.44
CA PHE A 337 -12.75 4.39 3.85
C PHE A 337 -12.59 4.28 2.32
N PRO A 338 -12.88 3.11 1.70
CA PRO A 338 -12.85 2.98 0.24
C PRO A 338 -13.81 3.98 -0.44
N ASP A 339 -13.45 4.40 -1.65
CA ASP A 339 -14.19 5.35 -2.49
C ASP A 339 -14.64 6.68 -1.84
N SER A 340 -14.03 7.11 -0.71
CA SER A 340 -14.28 8.43 -0.08
C SER A 340 -14.22 9.63 -1.04
N VAL A 341 -13.50 9.51 -2.16
CA VAL A 341 -13.41 10.54 -3.21
C VAL A 341 -14.71 10.75 -3.99
N ASN A 342 -15.65 9.81 -3.92
CA ASN A 342 -16.98 9.88 -4.52
C ASN A 342 -18.12 9.90 -3.46
N HIS A 343 -17.82 9.62 -2.19
CA HIS A 343 -18.78 9.64 -1.08
C HIS A 343 -18.56 10.86 -0.15
N PRO A 344 -19.26 11.99 -0.35
CA PRO A 344 -19.05 13.22 0.42
C PRO A 344 -19.48 13.13 1.90
N ASN A 345 -20.15 12.05 2.29
CA ASN A 345 -20.50 11.72 3.68
C ASN A 345 -19.43 10.88 4.40
N PHE A 346 -18.39 10.41 3.70
CA PHE A 346 -17.24 9.74 4.30
C PHE A 346 -16.13 10.76 4.67
N PRO A 347 -15.21 10.42 5.58
CA PRO A 347 -14.05 11.26 5.86
C PRO A 347 -13.22 11.54 4.59
N SER A 348 -12.94 12.82 4.36
CA SER A 348 -12.19 13.28 3.19
C SER A 348 -10.76 12.75 3.19
N GLN A 349 -10.29 12.34 2.02
CA GLN A 349 -8.91 11.91 1.75
C GLN A 349 -8.12 12.96 0.95
N ILE A 350 -8.70 14.14 0.69
CA ILE A 350 -8.05 15.19 -0.09
C ILE A 350 -7.03 15.94 0.78
N VAL A 351 -5.77 15.89 0.36
CA VAL A 351 -4.64 16.60 0.99
C VAL A 351 -4.24 17.76 0.08
N ASN A 352 -4.11 18.94 0.64
CA ASN A 352 -3.76 20.17 -0.08
C ASN A 352 -2.26 20.50 0.08
N PRO A 353 -1.64 21.26 -0.85
CA PRO A 353 -0.30 21.78 -0.66
C PRO A 353 -0.19 22.57 0.66
N GLY A 354 0.90 22.35 1.39
CA GLY A 354 1.10 22.90 2.74
C GLY A 354 0.47 22.07 3.87
N GLN A 355 -0.34 21.05 3.57
CA GLN A 355 -0.77 20.03 4.52
C GLN A 355 0.17 18.81 4.47
N VAL A 356 0.20 18.04 5.56
CA VAL A 356 0.92 16.77 5.65
C VAL A 356 -0.07 15.66 5.99
N TYR A 357 -0.23 14.69 5.09
CA TYR A 357 -0.89 13.42 5.40
C TYR A 357 -0.06 12.66 6.43
N ARG A 358 -0.72 12.10 7.44
CA ARG A 358 -0.11 11.20 8.42
C ARG A 358 -1.00 9.98 8.61
N HIS A 359 -0.37 8.82 8.67
CA HIS A 359 -1.00 7.58 9.07
C HIS A 359 0.04 6.76 9.84
N ASN A 360 -0.23 6.53 11.12
CA ASN A 360 0.62 5.76 12.01
C ASN A 360 -0.05 4.44 12.37
N MET A 361 0.76 3.39 12.43
CA MET A 361 0.38 2.05 12.85
C MET A 361 1.36 1.56 13.93
N LEU A 362 0.87 0.77 14.87
CA LEU A 362 1.68 0.08 15.86
C LEU A 362 1.13 -1.34 16.03
N TYR A 363 1.89 -2.30 15.51
CA TYR A 363 1.70 -3.73 15.74
C TYR A 363 2.42 -4.10 17.04
N LYS A 364 1.68 -4.62 18.02
CA LYS A 364 2.25 -5.20 19.25
C LYS A 364 2.01 -6.70 19.24
N PHE A 365 3.03 -7.50 19.50
CA PHE A 365 2.88 -8.93 19.73
C PHE A 365 3.04 -9.27 21.22
N SER A 366 2.29 -10.26 21.67
CA SER A 366 2.38 -10.79 23.03
C SER A 366 1.97 -12.26 23.04
N PHE A 367 1.95 -12.89 24.22
CA PHE A 367 1.55 -14.28 24.40
C PHE A 367 0.35 -14.41 25.35
N VAL A 368 -0.34 -15.54 25.26
CA VAL A 368 -1.36 -16.05 26.20
C VAL A 368 -1.04 -17.50 26.59
#